data_AF-A0A931STG4-F1
#
_entry.id   AF-A0A931STG4-F1
#
_cell.length_a   1.000
_cell.length_b   1.000
_cell.length_c   1.000
_cell.angle_alpha   90.00
_cell.angle_beta   90.00
_cell.angle_gamma   90.00
#
_symmetry.space_group_name_H-M   'P 1'
#
loop_
_entity.id
_entity.type
_entity.pdbx_description
1 polymer ?
#
loop_
_entity_poly.entity_id
_entity_poly.type
_entity_poly.pdbx_seq_one_letter_code
_entity_poly.pdbx_strand_id
1 'polypeptide(L)' 'MKIEYDQEADALYIQFREEHPADNVDIEEGVTVDMDGEGHIIGLEVLDASKRFGLENVLKVSVENFLAEKVKG' A
#
# COMPACT_ATOMS: atom_id res chain seq x y z
N MET A 1 -6.73 -3.47 6.15
CA MET A 1 -5.57 -3.38 5.23
C MET A 1 -5.81 -4.30 4.05
N LYS A 2 -5.62 -3.79 2.83
CA LYS A 2 -5.71 -4.52 1.57
C LYS A 2 -4.40 -4.31 0.81
N ILE A 3 -3.86 -5.38 0.22
CA ILE A 3 -2.69 -5.32 -0.67
C ILE A 3 -3.14 -5.86 -2.02
N GLU A 4 -2.91 -5.09 -3.07
CA GLU A 4 -3.30 -5.43 -4.44
C GLU A 4 -2.12 -5.19 -5.38
N TYR A 5 -1.91 -6.13 -6.30
CA TYR A 5 -0.94 -5.97 -7.38
C TYR A 5 -1.67 -6.04 -8.72
N ASP A 6 -1.58 -4.97 -9.50
CA ASP A 6 -2.07 -4.90 -10.87
C ASP A 6 -0.94 -5.32 -11.82
N GLN A 7 -1.12 -6.46 -12.47
CA GLN A 7 -0.13 -7.01 -13.40
C GLN A 7 -0.06 -6.23 -14.72
N GLU A 8 -1.17 -5.64 -15.18
CA GLU A 8 -1.20 -4.88 -16.43
C GLU A 8 -0.47 -3.54 -16.27
N ALA A 9 -0.65 -2.89 -15.12
CA ALA A 9 0.02 -1.64 -14.77
C ALA A 9 1.43 -1.82 -14.16
N ASP A 10 1.80 -3.04 -13.74
CA ASP A 10 2.98 -3.31 -12.89
C ASP A 10 2.98 -2.42 -11.63
N ALA A 11 1.84 -2.39 -10.94
CA ALA A 11 1.59 -1.48 -9.83
C ALA A 11 1.21 -2.24 -8.54
N LEU A 12 1.83 -1.89 -7.42
CA LEU A 12 1.50 -2.38 -6.09
C LEU A 12 0.76 -1.29 -5.32
N TYR A 13 -0.44 -1.61 -4.85
CA TYR A 13 -1.22 -0.76 -3.97
C TYR A 13 -1.35 -1.39 -2.58
N ILE A 14 -1.04 -0.62 -1.54
CA ILE A 14 -1.26 -1.00 -0.14
C ILE A 14 -2.23 -0.01 0.47
N GLN A 15 -3.45 -0.46 0.74
CA GLN A 15 -4.46 0.31 1.46
C GLN A 15 -4.37 0.02 2.96
N PHE A 16 -4.05 1.03 3.75
CA PHE A 16 -4.01 0.94 5.22
C PHE A 16 -5.40 1.15 5.83
N ARG A 17 -6.15 2.16 5.35
CA ARG A 17 -7.48 2.57 5.84
C ARG A 17 -8.51 2.46 4.72
N GLU A 18 -9.72 1.96 5.02
CA GLU A 18 -10.80 1.82 4.03
C GLU A 18 -11.52 3.16 3.83
N GLU A 19 -10.80 4.10 3.21
CA GLU A 19 -11.20 5.48 2.99
C GLU A 19 -10.75 5.93 1.59
N HIS A 20 -11.37 6.99 1.05
CA HIS A 20 -10.95 7.59 -0.21
C HIS A 20 -9.88 8.66 0.02
N PRO A 21 -8.82 8.71 -0.79
CA PRO A 21 -7.81 9.77 -0.68
C PRO A 21 -8.42 11.14 -0.94
N ALA A 22 -8.04 12.11 -0.11
CA ALA A 22 -8.35 13.52 -0.31
C ALA A 22 -7.15 14.28 -0.93
N ASP A 23 -5.94 13.78 -0.69
CA ASP A 23 -4.69 14.35 -1.21
C ASP A 23 -3.66 13.24 -1.45
N ASN A 24 -2.60 13.55 -2.19
CA ASN A 24 -1.48 12.64 -2.39
C ASN A 24 -0.12 13.37 -2.39
N VAL A 25 0.93 12.63 -2.06
CA VAL A 25 2.31 13.11 -2.10
C VAL A 25 3.18 12.10 -2.81
N ASP A 26 3.81 12.53 -3.90
CA ASP A 26 4.87 11.78 -4.56
C ASP A 26 6.15 11.89 -3.71
N ILE A 27 6.62 10.75 -3.20
CA ILE A 27 7.87 10.70 -2.41
C ILE A 27 9.09 10.42 -3.30
N GLU A 28 8.86 9.79 -4.44
CA GLU A 28 9.77 9.69 -5.57
C GLU A 28 8.95 9.39 -6.84
N GLU A 29 9.60 9.42 -8.01
CA GLU A 29 8.94 9.07 -9.27
C GLU A 29 8.35 7.65 -9.18
N GLY A 30 7.04 7.53 -9.40
CA GLY A 30 6.31 6.26 -9.35
C GLY A 30 6.05 5.71 -7.95
N VAL A 31 6.24 6.51 -6.88
CA VAL A 31 5.85 6.14 -5.52
C VAL A 31 5.07 7.26 -4.87
N THR A 32 3.82 6.97 -4.52
CA THR A 32 2.86 7.97 -4.07
C THR A 32 2.20 7.52 -2.77
N VAL A 33 2.09 8.44 -1.81
CA VAL A 33 1.38 8.23 -0.55
C VAL A 33 0.03 8.93 -0.61
N ASP A 34 -1.04 8.16 -0.40
CA ASP A 34 -2.41 8.66 -0.31
C ASP A 34 -2.70 9.16 1.11
N MET A 35 -3.32 10.34 1.23
CA MET A 35 -3.67 10.95 2.52
C MET A 35 -5.15 11.32 2.63
N ASP A 36 -5.67 11.29 3.86
CA ASP A 36 -6.99 11.83 4.20
C ASP A 36 -6.96 13.37 4.26
N GLY A 37 -8.12 13.98 4.46
CA GLY A 37 -8.25 15.44 4.52
C GLY A 37 -7.57 16.10 5.74
N GLU A 38 -7.10 15.30 6.70
CA GLU A 38 -6.35 15.74 7.87
C GLU A 38 -4.84 15.47 7.73
N GLY A 39 -4.41 14.89 6.60
CA GLY A 39 -3.01 14.56 6.31
C GLY A 39 -2.55 13.22 6.89
N HIS A 40 -3.45 12.33 7.30
CA HIS A 40 -3.07 10.99 7.72
C HIS A 40 -2.98 10.03 6.53
N ILE A 41 -2.05 9.08 6.60
CA ILE A 41 -1.84 8.09 5.53
C ILE A 41 -3.05 7.15 5.41
N ILE A 42 -3.58 7.04 4.20
CA ILE A 42 -4.61 6.07 3.78
C ILE A 42 -3.98 4.90 3.02
N GLY A 43 -3.01 5.17 2.16
CA GLY A 43 -2.46 4.17 1.23
C GLY A 43 -1.08 4.50 0.68
N LEU A 44 -0.52 3.54 -0.06
CA LEU A 44 0.74 3.65 -0.78
C LEU A 44 0.57 3.00 -2.17
N GLU A 45 0.95 3.73 -3.21
CA GLU A 45 1.06 3.23 -4.57
C GLU A 45 2.53 3.16 -5.01
N VAL A 46 2.92 2.06 -5.65
CA VAL A 46 4.25 1.87 -6.23
C VAL A 46 4.10 1.34 -7.65
N LEU A 47 4.50 2.14 -8.64
CA LEU A 47 4.62 1.72 -10.04
C LEU A 47 5.95 1.00 -10.29
N ASP A 48 6.00 0.22 -11.37
CA ASP A 48 7.14 -0.64 -11.71
C ASP A 48 7.54 -1.58 -10.54
N ALA A 49 6.55 -2.05 -9.78
CA ALA A 49 6.77 -2.77 -8.53
C ALA A 49 7.60 -4.06 -8.76
N SER A 50 7.37 -4.77 -9.85
CA SER A 50 8.13 -5.96 -10.21
C SER A 50 9.61 -5.66 -10.48
N LYS A 51 9.93 -4.49 -11.04
CA LYS A 51 11.31 -4.06 -11.31
C LYS A 51 12.01 -3.58 -10.04
N ARG A 52 11.27 -2.93 -9.14
CA ARG A 52 11.80 -2.40 -7.88
C ARG A 52 12.09 -3.49 -6.86
N PHE A 53 11.20 -4.48 -6.77
CA PHE A 53 11.24 -5.47 -5.68
C PHE A 53 11.50 -6.90 -6.15
N GLY A 54 11.37 -7.19 -7.44
CA GLY A 54 11.29 -8.56 -7.95
C GLY A 54 9.88 -9.13 -7.78
N LEU A 55 9.35 -9.76 -8.83
CA LEU A 55 7.98 -10.28 -8.84
C LEU A 55 7.75 -11.30 -7.72
N GLU A 56 8.77 -12.10 -7.39
CA GLU A 56 8.70 -13.08 -6.29
C GLU A 56 8.46 -12.44 -4.93
N ASN A 57 8.96 -11.21 -4.70
CA ASN A 57 8.78 -10.49 -3.45
C ASN A 57 7.46 -9.74 -3.44
N VAL A 58 7.02 -9.19 -4.58
CA VAL A 58 5.69 -8.56 -4.71
C VAL A 58 4.56 -9.54 -4.36
N LEU A 59 4.72 -10.81 -4.74
CA LEU A 59 3.72 -11.86 -4.50
C LEU A 59 3.81 -12.47 -3.08
N LYS A 60 4.76 -12.04 -2.24
CA LYS A 60 4.99 -12.61 -0.91
C LYS A 60 4.78 -11.57 0.18
N VAL A 61 3.78 -11.80 1.03
CA VAL A 61 3.52 -10.99 2.21
C VAL A 61 3.81 -11.80 3.47
N SER A 62 4.62 -11.25 4.38
CA SER A 62 4.85 -11.80 5.71
C SER A 62 4.40 -10.81 6.78
N VAL A 63 3.68 -11.31 7.78
CA VAL A 63 3.25 -10.53 8.95
C VAL A 63 3.86 -11.19 10.18
N GLU A 64 4.64 -10.42 10.94
CA GLU A 64 5.37 -10.90 12.12
C GLU A 64 4.98 -10.09 13.36
N ASN A 65 5.18 -10.67 14.56
CA ASN A 65 4.90 -10.03 15.85
C ASN A 65 3.45 -9.49 16.00
N PHE A 66 2.49 -10.17 15.38
CA PHE A 66 1.08 -9.77 15.44
C PHE A 66 0.48 -10.08 16.82
N LEU A 67 0.34 -9.05 17.66
CA LEU A 67 -0.37 -9.15 18.94
C LEU A 67 -1.86 -8.86 18.72
N ALA A 68 -2.64 -9.91 18.50
CA ALA A 68 -4.09 -9.82 18.40
C ALA A 68 -4.74 -9.76 19.78
N GLU A 69 -4.60 -8.67 20.53
CA GLU A 69 -5.47 -8.43 21.68
C GLU A 69 -6.85 -8.01 21.16
N LYS A 70 -7.69 -9.02 20.90
CA LYS A 70 -9.12 -8.94 20.56
C LYS A 70 -9.53 -7.66 19.82
N VAL A 71 -9.46 -7.71 18.49
CA VAL A 71 -10.37 -6.93 17.65
C VAL A 71 -11.79 -7.34 18.03
N LYS A 72 -12.44 -6.56 18.91
CA LYS A 72 -13.86 -6.71 19.20
C LYS A 72 -14.60 -5.93 18.13
N GLY A 73 -15.15 -6.67 17.16
CA GLY A 73 -16.18 -6.20 16.24
C GLY A 73 -15.66 -5.33 15.13
#